data_AF-A0A3C1UEW9-F1
#
_entry.id   AF-A0A3C1UEW9-F1
#
_cell.length_a   1.000
_cell.length_b   1.000
_cell.length_c   1.000
_cell.angle_alpha   90.00
_cell.angle_beta   90.00
_cell.angle_gamma   90.00
#
_symmetry.space_group_name_H-M   'P 1'
#
loop_
_entity.id
_entity.type
_entity.pdbx_description
1 polymer ?
#
loop_
_entity_poly.entity_id
_entity_poly.type
_entity_poly.pdbx_seq_one_letter_code
_entity_poly.pdbx_strand_id
1 'polypeptide(L)'
;VTKCPYDISPLDMKLSSKNLDLYPSQKLYFSRIEYAYPKPVFPISQVLLENLSFLGPNDLILGLTGIANQRPFVKYLRSFNAQVKVIHYDDHHDYTREDFKYIIKIFNELQGAQKFIVTTEKDAVRILNNPYFPIEMRSYIYFIPIRVTVNVNEDEFIHVLEAKINAPTEE
;
A
#
# COMPACT_ATOMS: atom_id res chain seq x y z
N VAL A 1 -0.99 -18.98 4.34
CA VAL A 1 -2.14 -18.06 4.14
C VAL A 1 -1.62 -16.64 4.04
N THR A 2 -2.02 -15.87 3.04
CA THR A 2 -1.51 -14.51 2.81
C THR A 2 -2.61 -13.47 2.97
N LYS A 3 -2.21 -12.19 3.13
CA LYS A 3 -3.13 -11.04 3.27
C LYS A 3 -4.08 -11.16 4.46
N CYS A 4 -3.61 -11.72 5.56
CA CYS A 4 -4.38 -11.85 6.78
C CYS A 4 -4.72 -10.46 7.36
N PRO A 5 -5.90 -10.27 8.00
CA PRO A 5 -6.21 -9.07 8.76
C PRO A 5 -5.18 -8.79 9.86
N TYR A 6 -5.03 -7.53 10.27
CA TYR A 6 -4.11 -7.16 11.35
C TYR A 6 -4.53 -7.78 12.69
N ASP A 7 -5.84 -7.91 12.91
CA ASP A 7 -6.54 -8.34 14.11
C ASP A 7 -6.97 -9.82 14.06
N ILE A 8 -6.41 -10.61 13.15
CA ILE A 8 -6.75 -12.03 13.03
C ILE A 8 -6.51 -12.78 14.36
N SER A 9 -7.55 -13.43 14.88
CA SER A 9 -7.46 -14.11 16.16
C SER A 9 -6.77 -15.48 16.05
N PRO A 10 -6.17 -16.01 17.13
CA PRO A 10 -5.65 -17.39 17.14
C PRO A 10 -6.71 -18.44 16.81
N LEU A 11 -7.99 -18.16 17.12
CA LEU A 11 -9.11 -19.04 16.78
C LEU A 11 -9.34 -19.05 15.27
N ASP A 12 -9.36 -17.89 14.62
CA ASP A 12 -9.55 -17.77 13.16
C ASP A 12 -8.41 -18.42 12.38
N MET A 13 -7.17 -18.30 12.87
CA MET A 13 -6.02 -19.02 12.30
C MET A 13 -6.20 -20.54 12.40
N LYS A 14 -6.67 -21.03 13.56
CA LYS A 14 -6.90 -22.46 13.79
C LYS A 14 -8.07 -23.01 12.96
N LEU A 15 -9.12 -22.22 12.76
CA LEU A 15 -10.21 -22.58 11.85
C LEU A 15 -9.74 -22.60 10.41
N SER A 16 -8.95 -21.60 10.01
CA SER A 16 -8.35 -21.54 8.67
C SER A 16 -7.45 -22.74 8.40
N SER A 17 -6.62 -23.16 9.37
CA SER A 17 -5.71 -24.30 9.20
C SER A 17 -6.44 -25.63 9.01
N LYS A 18 -7.59 -25.82 9.68
CA LYS A 18 -8.43 -27.01 9.51
C LYS A 18 -9.05 -27.13 8.12
N ASN A 19 -9.30 -26.02 7.45
CA ASN A 19 -9.95 -25.99 6.14
C ASN A 19 -8.96 -26.10 4.96
N LEU A 20 -7.65 -26.27 5.23
CA LEU A 20 -6.60 -26.24 4.20
C LEU A 20 -6.08 -27.64 3.82
N ASP A 21 -6.67 -28.72 4.34
CA ASP A 21 -6.31 -30.12 4.06
C ASP A 21 -4.78 -30.33 3.95
N LEU A 22 -4.07 -29.89 4.98
CA LEU A 22 -2.60 -29.86 4.99
C LEU A 22 -2.01 -31.27 5.06
N TYR A 23 -0.90 -31.47 4.35
CA TYR A 23 -0.13 -32.71 4.46
C TYR A 23 0.47 -32.88 5.87
N PRO A 24 0.71 -34.12 6.32
CA PRO A 24 1.43 -34.38 7.57
C PRO A 24 2.75 -33.60 7.63
N SER A 25 3.02 -32.95 8.76
CA SER A 25 4.22 -32.14 9.00
C SER A 25 4.38 -30.89 8.11
N GLN A 26 3.36 -30.52 7.32
CA GLN A 26 3.37 -29.28 6.55
C GLN A 26 3.28 -28.06 7.49
N LYS A 27 4.33 -27.23 7.50
CA LYS A 27 4.32 -25.96 8.24
C LYS A 27 3.36 -24.97 7.57
N LEU A 28 2.47 -24.39 8.37
CA LEU A 28 1.55 -23.34 7.94
C LEU A 28 2.00 -21.98 8.49
N TYR A 29 2.14 -21.01 7.60
CA TYR A 29 2.47 -19.63 7.95
C TYR A 29 1.34 -18.68 7.54
N PHE A 30 1.13 -17.64 8.34
CA PHE A 30 0.18 -16.57 8.07
C PHE A 30 0.97 -15.29 7.82
N SER A 31 0.70 -14.61 6.72
CA SER A 31 1.30 -13.31 6.42
C SER A 31 0.25 -12.22 6.22
N ARG A 32 0.63 -10.99 6.53
CA ARG A 32 -0.21 -9.80 6.36
C ARG A 32 0.53 -8.70 5.61
N ILE A 33 -0.23 -7.75 5.10
CA ILE A 33 0.29 -6.53 4.50
C ILE A 33 0.31 -5.45 5.58
N GLU A 34 1.46 -4.82 5.76
CA GLU A 34 1.63 -3.63 6.60
C GLU A 34 1.94 -2.42 5.72
N TYR A 35 1.21 -1.34 5.97
CA TYR A 35 1.45 -0.06 5.33
C TYR A 35 2.47 0.73 6.15
N ALA A 36 3.58 1.11 5.52
CA ALA A 36 4.62 1.93 6.13
C ALA A 36 4.27 3.42 6.06
N TYR A 37 5.17 4.26 6.55
CA TYR A 37 5.02 5.71 6.46
C TYR A 37 5.05 6.23 5.02
N PRO A 38 4.28 7.29 4.71
CA PRO A 38 4.30 7.94 3.40
C PRO A 38 5.72 8.34 3.00
N LYS A 39 6.05 8.16 1.73
CA LYS A 39 7.29 8.62 1.12
C LYS A 39 6.99 9.52 -0.06
N PRO A 40 7.74 10.61 -0.26
CA PRO A 40 7.50 11.48 -1.41
C PRO A 40 7.83 10.71 -2.69
N VAL A 41 7.01 10.87 -3.73
CA VAL A 41 7.28 10.27 -5.04
C VAL A 41 8.48 10.95 -5.70
N PHE A 42 8.60 12.27 -5.52
CA PHE A 42 9.70 13.07 -6.06
C PHE A 42 10.59 13.57 -4.91
N PRO A 43 11.92 13.65 -5.09
CA PRO A 43 12.85 14.11 -4.03
C PRO A 43 12.60 15.54 -3.54
N ILE A 44 11.93 16.35 -4.35
CA ILE A 44 11.62 17.76 -4.04
C ILE A 44 10.24 17.79 -3.36
N SER A 45 10.22 17.47 -2.07
CA SER A 45 9.04 17.66 -1.23
C SER A 45 9.28 18.81 -0.27
N GLN A 46 8.64 19.96 -0.53
CA GLN A 46 8.69 21.11 0.36
C GLN A 46 7.73 20.95 1.55
N VAL A 47 6.67 20.17 1.37
CA VAL A 47 5.74 19.81 2.43
C VAL A 47 6.19 18.49 3.03
N LEU A 48 6.02 18.30 4.33
CA LEU A 48 6.42 17.10 5.03
C LEU A 48 5.17 16.31 5.46
N LEU A 49 5.04 15.09 4.95
CA LEU A 49 4.01 14.15 5.36
C LEU A 49 4.68 12.91 5.95
N GLU A 50 5.05 12.97 7.23
CA GLU A 50 5.73 11.85 7.90
C GLU A 50 4.76 10.72 8.24
N ASN A 51 3.50 11.07 8.58
CA ASN A 51 2.49 10.10 8.99
C ASN A 51 1.08 10.64 8.70
N LEU A 52 0.22 9.78 8.16
CA LEU A 52 -1.18 10.11 7.90
C LEU A 52 -1.97 10.36 9.20
N SER A 53 -1.53 9.82 10.34
CA SER A 53 -2.18 10.06 11.64
C SER A 53 -2.02 11.48 12.16
N PHE A 54 -1.11 12.28 11.58
CA PHE A 54 -0.94 13.69 11.95
C PHE A 54 -1.96 14.60 11.26
N LEU A 55 -2.69 14.09 10.27
CA LEU A 55 -3.70 14.83 9.54
C LEU A 55 -5.01 14.89 10.34
N GLY A 56 -5.59 16.07 10.40
CA GLY A 56 -6.86 16.33 11.08
C GLY A 56 -8.08 16.27 10.16
N PRO A 57 -9.29 16.48 10.70
CA PRO A 57 -10.55 16.44 9.94
C PRO A 57 -10.70 17.51 8.84
N ASN A 58 -9.88 18.56 8.89
CA ASN A 58 -9.85 19.65 7.89
C ASN A 58 -8.78 19.44 6.81
N ASP A 59 -7.98 18.38 6.92
CA ASP A 59 -6.99 18.01 5.93
C ASP A 59 -7.60 17.03 4.93
N LEU A 60 -7.11 17.06 3.68
CA LEU A 60 -7.61 16.22 2.60
C LEU A 60 -6.53 15.33 1.99
N ILE A 61 -6.93 14.10 1.69
CA ILE A 61 -6.17 13.15 0.89
C ILE A 61 -6.91 12.91 -0.40
N LEU A 62 -6.24 13.15 -1.53
CA LEU A 62 -6.62 12.64 -2.83
C LEU A 62 -5.90 11.31 -3.08
N GLY A 63 -6.62 10.21 -2.86
CA GLY A 63 -6.13 8.86 -3.14
C GLY A 63 -6.13 8.57 -4.64
N LEU A 64 -5.00 8.16 -5.20
CA LEU A 64 -4.90 7.66 -6.57
C LEU A 64 -4.67 6.15 -6.54
N THR A 65 -5.40 5.41 -7.39
CA THR A 65 -5.23 3.95 -7.51
C THR A 65 -5.35 3.51 -8.96
N GLY A 66 -4.33 2.83 -9.48
CA GLY A 66 -4.28 2.17 -10.79
C GLY A 66 -3.92 0.69 -10.66
N ILE A 67 -4.52 0.03 -9.67
CA ILE A 67 -4.28 -1.36 -9.30
C ILE A 67 -5.58 -2.19 -9.26
N ALA A 68 -5.48 -3.48 -9.57
CA ALA A 68 -6.64 -4.38 -9.65
C ALA A 68 -7.50 -4.44 -8.37
N ASN A 69 -6.88 -4.44 -7.19
CA ASN A 69 -7.60 -4.42 -5.91
C ASN A 69 -7.18 -3.22 -5.06
N GLN A 70 -7.88 -2.13 -5.27
CA GLN A 70 -7.76 -0.86 -4.58
C GLN A 70 -8.38 -0.83 -3.18
N ARG A 71 -9.32 -1.75 -2.87
CA ARG A 71 -10.12 -1.70 -1.64
C ARG A 71 -9.29 -1.65 -0.34
N PRO A 72 -8.23 -2.46 -0.17
CA PRO A 72 -7.41 -2.41 1.06
C PRO A 72 -6.72 -1.06 1.23
N PHE A 73 -6.19 -0.49 0.14
CA PHE A 73 -5.51 0.79 0.17
C PHE A 73 -6.49 1.93 0.49
N VAL A 74 -7.66 1.96 -0.13
CA VAL A 74 -8.70 2.95 0.18
C VAL A 74 -9.18 2.83 1.63
N LYS A 75 -9.34 1.60 2.13
CA LYS A 75 -9.70 1.36 3.54
C LYS A 75 -8.62 1.90 4.49
N TYR A 76 -7.34 1.68 4.16
CA TYR A 76 -6.22 2.22 4.93
C TYR A 76 -6.21 3.75 4.95
N LEU A 77 -6.37 4.42 3.80
CA LEU A 77 -6.43 5.89 3.79
C LEU A 77 -7.60 6.43 4.64
N ARG A 78 -8.75 5.76 4.60
CA ARG A 78 -9.95 6.16 5.35
C ARG A 78 -9.92 5.79 6.83
N SER A 79 -8.92 5.05 7.31
CA SER A 79 -8.80 4.77 8.76
C SER A 79 -8.21 5.93 9.55
N PHE A 80 -7.77 7.00 8.87
CA PHE A 80 -7.25 8.21 9.50
C PHE A 80 -8.31 9.33 9.53
N ASN A 81 -8.05 10.39 10.29
CA ASN A 81 -9.00 11.48 10.50
C ASN A 81 -9.18 12.40 9.29
N ALA A 82 -8.24 12.42 8.35
CA ALA A 82 -8.32 13.23 7.13
C ALA A 82 -9.51 12.83 6.23
N GLN A 83 -10.04 13.79 5.49
CA GLN A 83 -11.06 13.50 4.49
C GLN A 83 -10.42 12.88 3.25
N VAL A 84 -11.00 11.79 2.74
CA VAL A 84 -10.41 11.04 1.63
C VAL A 84 -11.33 11.05 0.41
N LYS A 85 -10.86 11.68 -0.68
CA LYS A 85 -11.42 11.55 -2.03
C LYS A 85 -10.56 10.59 -2.83
N VAL A 86 -11.14 9.72 -3.64
CA VAL A 86 -10.39 8.71 -4.40
C VAL A 86 -10.69 8.84 -5.89
N ILE A 87 -9.64 8.82 -6.69
CA ILE A 87 -9.72 8.60 -8.14
C ILE A 87 -9.15 7.21 -8.41
N HIS A 88 -9.95 6.39 -9.08
CA HIS A 88 -9.60 5.03 -9.43
C HIS A 88 -9.50 4.89 -10.94
N TYR A 89 -8.45 4.19 -11.36
CA TYR A 89 -8.14 3.79 -12.72
C TYR A 89 -7.98 2.27 -12.77
N ASP A 90 -8.09 1.71 -13.97
CA ASP A 90 -7.89 0.28 -14.20
C ASP A 90 -6.47 -0.17 -13.85
N ASP A 91 -6.31 -1.48 -13.66
CA ASP A 91 -5.01 -2.06 -13.34
C ASP A 91 -4.00 -1.78 -14.45
N HIS A 92 -2.79 -1.34 -14.07
CA HIS A 92 -1.73 -0.95 -15.01
C HIS A 92 -2.02 0.31 -15.82
N HIS A 93 -2.83 1.24 -15.31
CA HIS A 93 -3.05 2.53 -15.97
C HIS A 93 -1.77 3.34 -16.18
N ASP A 94 -1.53 3.80 -17.41
CA ASP A 94 -0.31 4.53 -17.80
C ASP A 94 -0.34 6.05 -17.51
N TYR A 95 -1.47 6.56 -16.98
CA TYR A 95 -1.70 7.98 -16.67
C TYR A 95 -1.44 8.91 -17.86
N THR A 96 -2.48 9.20 -18.62
CA THR A 96 -2.42 10.12 -19.76
C THR A 96 -2.31 11.58 -19.33
N ARG A 97 -2.01 12.47 -20.30
CA ARG A 97 -2.02 13.91 -20.07
C ARG A 97 -3.39 14.43 -19.59
N GLU A 98 -4.48 13.87 -20.10
CA GLU A 98 -5.83 14.26 -19.69
C GLU A 98 -6.16 13.78 -18.28
N ASP A 99 -5.62 12.62 -17.87
CA ASP A 99 -5.74 12.14 -16.49
C ASP A 99 -5.10 13.11 -15.51
N PHE A 100 -3.88 13.58 -15.79
CA PHE A 100 -3.23 14.55 -14.92
C PHE A 100 -3.99 15.88 -14.87
N LYS A 101 -4.51 16.38 -16.00
CA LYS A 101 -5.37 17.57 -15.98
C LYS A 101 -6.58 17.37 -15.08
N TYR A 102 -7.22 16.21 -15.15
CA TYR A 102 -8.35 15.87 -14.29
C TYR A 102 -7.94 15.78 -12.81
N ILE A 103 -6.85 15.07 -12.49
CA ILE A 103 -6.31 14.95 -11.13
C ILE A 103 -6.01 16.33 -10.54
N ILE A 104 -5.33 17.21 -11.29
CA ILE A 104 -5.00 18.58 -10.86
C ILE A 104 -6.26 19.39 -10.60
N LYS A 105 -7.24 19.32 -11.51
CA LYS A 105 -8.53 20.00 -11.33
C LYS A 105 -9.18 19.59 -10.02
N ILE A 106 -9.32 18.28 -9.79
CA ILE A 106 -9.91 17.74 -8.57
C ILE A 106 -9.11 18.14 -7.33
N PHE A 107 -7.77 18.08 -7.39
CA PHE A 107 -6.90 18.48 -6.29
C PHE A 107 -7.04 19.98 -5.95
N ASN A 108 -7.18 20.84 -6.96
CA ASN A 108 -7.36 22.27 -6.77
C ASN A 108 -8.72 22.64 -6.17
N GLU A 109 -9.76 21.86 -6.48
CA GLU A 109 -11.10 22.01 -5.88
C GLU A 109 -11.16 21.60 -4.39
N LEU A 110 -10.17 20.87 -3.87
CA LEU A 110 -10.12 20.52 -2.44
C LEU A 110 -9.84 21.76 -1.59
N GLN A 111 -10.78 22.09 -0.70
CA GLN A 111 -10.70 23.20 0.26
C GLN A 111 -10.31 22.68 1.65
N GLY A 112 -9.03 22.38 1.83
CA GLY A 112 -8.46 21.88 3.09
C GLY A 112 -7.38 22.78 3.66
N ALA A 113 -7.12 22.63 4.96
CA ALA A 113 -5.96 23.27 5.60
C ALA A 113 -4.65 22.74 5.00
N GLN A 114 -4.53 21.42 4.89
CA GLN A 114 -3.51 20.74 4.11
C GLN A 114 -4.15 19.77 3.13
N LYS A 115 -3.49 19.55 1.99
CA LYS A 115 -3.93 18.56 1.01
C LYS A 115 -2.77 17.81 0.37
N PHE A 116 -2.96 16.51 0.24
CA PHE A 116 -1.95 15.58 -0.26
C PHE A 116 -2.53 14.65 -1.32
N ILE A 117 -1.73 14.32 -2.32
CA ILE A 117 -1.99 13.19 -3.20
C ILE A 117 -1.29 11.98 -2.61
N VAL A 118 -2.03 10.89 -2.39
CA VAL A 118 -1.46 9.65 -1.84
C VAL A 118 -1.78 8.50 -2.78
N THR A 119 -0.77 7.75 -3.18
CA THR A 119 -0.89 6.67 -4.15
C THR A 119 -0.20 5.38 -3.70
N THR A 120 -0.32 4.32 -4.48
CA THR A 120 0.38 3.05 -4.26
C THR A 120 1.82 3.12 -4.78
N GLU A 121 2.71 2.26 -4.30
CA GLU A 121 4.10 2.18 -4.82
C GLU A 121 4.15 1.90 -6.33
N LYS A 122 3.24 1.04 -6.83
CA LYS A 122 3.17 0.71 -8.27
C LYS A 122 2.82 1.93 -9.11
N ASP A 123 1.81 2.69 -8.69
CA ASP A 123 1.38 3.89 -9.38
C ASP A 123 2.41 5.02 -9.25
N ALA A 124 3.10 5.11 -8.10
CA ALA A 124 4.19 6.06 -7.91
C ALA A 124 5.32 5.85 -8.92
N VAL A 125 5.72 4.61 -9.19
CA VAL A 125 6.75 4.30 -10.20
C VAL A 125 6.30 4.75 -11.60
N ARG A 126 5.02 4.55 -11.95
CA ARG A 126 4.48 5.00 -13.24
C ARG A 126 4.48 6.52 -13.33
N ILE A 127 3.98 7.19 -12.30
CA ILE A 127 3.90 8.66 -12.24
C ILE A 127 5.29 9.29 -12.25
N LEU A 128 6.26 8.74 -11.50
CA LEU A 128 7.64 9.23 -11.44
C LEU A 128 8.31 9.24 -12.81
N ASN A 129 8.04 8.20 -13.63
CA ASN A 129 8.60 8.05 -14.97
C ASN A 129 7.75 8.71 -16.06
N ASN A 130 6.65 9.39 -15.70
CA ASN A 130 5.74 9.97 -16.67
C ASN A 130 6.09 11.45 -16.94
N PRO A 131 6.41 11.83 -18.20
CA PRO A 131 6.81 13.19 -18.54
C PRO A 131 5.67 14.22 -18.43
N TYR A 132 4.42 13.77 -18.35
CA TYR A 132 3.26 14.65 -18.26
C TYR A 132 2.91 15.05 -16.84
N PHE A 133 3.57 14.48 -15.81
CA PHE A 133 3.29 14.88 -14.43
C PHE A 133 3.80 16.30 -14.17
N PRO A 134 2.91 17.24 -13.79
CA PRO A 134 3.27 18.65 -13.59
C PRO A 134 4.28 18.85 -12.46
N ILE A 135 5.23 19.77 -12.66
CA ILE A 135 6.32 20.03 -11.71
C ILE A 135 5.78 20.62 -10.40
N GLU A 136 4.80 21.51 -10.51
CA GLU A 136 4.13 22.17 -9.39
C GLU A 136 3.40 21.21 -8.45
N MET A 137 3.07 20.00 -8.91
CA MET A 137 2.43 18.98 -8.07
C MET A 137 3.41 18.06 -7.35
N ARG A 138 4.71 18.10 -7.69
CA ARG A 138 5.70 17.15 -7.17
C ARG A 138 5.86 17.20 -5.65
N SER A 139 5.60 18.36 -5.04
CA SER A 139 5.66 18.56 -3.59
C SER A 139 4.44 18.04 -2.82
N TYR A 140 3.38 17.62 -3.50
CA TYR A 140 2.13 17.20 -2.88
C TYR A 140 1.88 15.69 -2.97
N ILE A 141 2.70 14.94 -3.71
CA ILE A 141 2.45 13.53 -4.02
C ILE A 141 3.36 12.58 -3.25
N TYR A 142 2.73 11.63 -2.57
CA TYR A 142 3.37 10.61 -1.75
C TYR A 142 2.85 9.24 -2.13
N PHE A 143 3.65 8.22 -1.87
CA PHE A 143 3.22 6.83 -1.95
C PHE A 143 3.33 6.18 -0.58
N ILE A 144 2.49 5.17 -0.35
CA ILE A 144 2.55 4.35 0.86
C ILE A 144 3.25 3.04 0.50
N PRO A 145 4.48 2.80 0.99
CA PRO A 145 5.14 1.52 0.82
C PRO A 145 4.39 0.43 1.59
N ILE A 146 4.39 -0.78 1.05
CA ILE A 146 3.89 -1.95 1.76
C ILE A 146 5.02 -2.88 2.15
N ARG A 147 4.86 -3.55 3.29
CA ARG A 147 5.72 -4.64 3.75
C ARG A 147 4.87 -5.87 3.98
N VAL A 148 5.48 -7.04 3.84
CA VAL A 148 4.84 -8.30 4.19
C VAL A 148 5.46 -8.76 5.50
N THR A 149 4.63 -8.96 6.52
CA THR A 149 5.07 -9.54 7.80
C THR A 149 4.44 -10.92 7.95
N VAL A 150 5.19 -11.84 8.57
CA VAL A 150 4.76 -13.22 8.82
C VAL A 150 4.59 -13.41 10.32
N ASN A 151 3.52 -14.09 10.75
CA ASN A 151 3.22 -14.34 12.16
C ASN A 151 4.08 -15.47 12.76
N VAL A 152 5.39 -15.43 12.53
CA VAL A 152 6.40 -16.28 13.15
C VAL A 152 7.67 -15.46 13.37
N ASN A 153 8.62 -15.99 14.14
CA ASN A 153 9.94 -15.40 14.19
C ASN A 153 10.55 -15.41 12.76
N GLU A 154 10.91 -14.23 12.24
CA GLU A 154 11.47 -14.08 10.89
C GLU A 154 12.76 -14.89 10.74
N ASP A 155 13.62 -14.95 11.77
CA ASP A 155 14.86 -15.72 11.75
C ASP A 155 14.58 -17.22 11.64
N GLU A 156 13.56 -17.72 12.34
CA GLU A 156 13.13 -19.13 12.24
C GLU A 156 12.58 -19.42 10.83
N PHE A 157 11.80 -18.50 10.27
CA PHE A 157 11.25 -18.65 8.93
C PHE A 157 12.36 -18.67 7.87
N ILE A 158 13.31 -17.74 7.95
CA ILE A 158 14.47 -17.66 7.05
C ILE A 158 15.32 -18.92 7.19
N HIS A 159 15.63 -19.36 8.42
CA HIS A 159 16.42 -20.58 8.64
C HIS A 159 15.75 -21.82 8.02
N VAL A 160 14.43 -21.96 8.14
CA VAL A 160 13.66 -23.04 7.50
C VAL A 160 13.70 -22.94 5.98
N LEU A 161 13.65 -21.73 5.42
CA LEU A 161 13.76 -21.52 3.96
C LEU A 161 15.16 -21.87 3.46
N GLU A 162 16.20 -21.39 4.12
CA GLU A 162 17.60 -21.68 3.78
C GLU A 162 17.88 -23.18 3.82
N ALA A 163 17.42 -23.87 4.87
CA ALA A 163 17.56 -25.32 5.00
C ALA A 163 16.88 -26.06 3.84
N LYS A 164 15.73 -25.56 3.34
CA LYS A 164 15.03 -26.15 2.19
C LYS A 164 15.66 -25.84 0.84
N ILE A 165 16.20 -24.63 0.66
CA ILE A 165 16.90 -24.24 -0.57
C ILE A 165 18.20 -25.03 -0.72
N ASN A 166 18.90 -25.25 0.39
CA ASN A 166 20.18 -25.95 0.42
C ASN A 166 20.05 -27.47 0.61
N ALA A 167 18.84 -27.98 0.81
CA ALA A 167 18.61 -29.42 0.87
C ALA A 167 18.92 -30.02 -0.52
N PRO A 168 19.70 -31.12 -0.59
CA PRO A 168 19.86 -31.82 -1.84
C PRO A 168 18.49 -32.27 -2.36
N THR A 169 18.19 -32.01 -3.62
CA THR A 169 17.01 -32.56 -4.28
C THR A 169 17.12 -34.07 -4.25
N GLU A 170 16.22 -34.73 -3.52
CA GLU A 170 16.05 -36.18 -3.62
C GLU A 170 15.57 -36.49 -5.06
N GLU A 171 16.45 -37.13 -5.85
CA GLU A 171 16.11 -37.80 -7.12
C GLU A 171 15.30 -39.07 -6.86
#